data_AF-A0A813M0F7-F1
#
_entry.id   AF-A0A813M0F7-F1
#
_cell.length_a   1.000
_cell.length_b   1.000
_cell.length_c   1.000
_cell.angle_alpha   90.00
_cell.angle_beta   90.00
_cell.angle_gamma   90.00
#
_symmetry.space_group_name_H-M   'P 1'
#
loop_
_entity.id
_entity.type
_entity.pdbx_description
1 polymer ?
#
loop_
_entity_poly.entity_id
_entity_poly.type
_entity_poly.pdbx_seq_one_letter_code
_entity_poly.pdbx_strand_id
1 'polypeptide(L)'
;MIAAVSFLFVLVAVAVSLMGCTDTGGVADDSAATTTTTTTNTITTECHDFGFDLVDLTSSESEGLTAPADPDCFYSVTIDALLDAGLMNYSWIPHSKSNENAPSGAFVYKKADGTLLYKKIVSNPSSDAALQFSCQKPLVLETVQHTEELSKGTGCFNDTVSLASKPFVDYSTFAWVRFSTMPAGGFVYQLKGTGALVVHEVSS
;
A
#
# COMPACT_ATOMS: atom_id res chain seq x y z
N MET A 1 -24.49 -49.86 -13.27
CA MET A 1 -24.10 -49.86 -11.84
C MET A 1 -22.60 -50.03 -11.75
N ILE A 2 -21.99 -49.61 -10.63
CA ILE A 2 -20.53 -49.48 -10.43
C ILE A 2 -19.92 -48.37 -11.29
N ALA A 3 -19.13 -47.52 -10.64
CA ALA A 3 -18.33 -46.46 -11.23
C ALA A 3 -16.89 -46.58 -10.68
N ALA A 4 -15.92 -46.03 -11.40
CA ALA A 4 -14.54 -45.91 -10.94
C ALA A 4 -13.98 -44.55 -11.37
N VAL A 5 -13.84 -43.63 -10.41
CA VAL A 5 -13.13 -42.36 -10.58
C VAL A 5 -11.98 -42.34 -9.59
N SER A 6 -10.75 -42.44 -10.09
CA SER A 6 -9.54 -42.43 -9.27
C SER A 6 -9.13 -41.00 -8.93
N PHE A 7 -9.49 -40.51 -7.75
CA PHE A 7 -8.91 -39.30 -7.19
C PHE A 7 -7.56 -39.62 -6.54
N LEU A 8 -6.48 -39.04 -7.06
CA LEU A 8 -5.16 -39.11 -6.44
C LEU A 8 -5.02 -37.98 -5.39
N PHE A 9 -5.20 -38.32 -4.11
CA PHE A 9 -4.84 -37.43 -3.01
C PHE A 9 -3.31 -37.37 -2.87
N VAL A 10 -2.75 -36.16 -2.93
CA VAL A 10 -1.37 -35.88 -2.48
C VAL A 10 -1.48 -35.10 -1.18
N LEU A 11 -1.14 -35.73 -0.05
CA LEU A 11 -1.12 -35.10 1.26
C LEU A 11 0.26 -34.49 1.55
N VAL A 12 0.27 -33.34 2.22
CA VAL A 12 1.47 -32.55 2.50
C VAL A 12 2.31 -33.16 3.62
N ALA A 13 3.64 -33.08 3.49
CA ALA A 13 4.58 -33.18 4.59
C ALA A 13 5.64 -32.07 4.48
N VAL A 14 5.56 -31.07 5.36
CA VAL A 14 6.62 -30.08 5.59
C VAL A 14 7.09 -30.25 7.02
N ALA A 15 8.37 -30.54 7.21
CA ALA A 15 8.91 -30.86 8.53
C ALA A 15 9.14 -29.58 9.37
N VAL A 16 8.58 -29.55 10.57
CA VAL A 16 8.92 -28.55 11.60
C VAL A 16 9.93 -29.18 12.55
N SER A 17 11.18 -28.73 12.50
CA SER A 17 12.20 -29.13 13.47
C SER A 17 12.08 -28.31 14.75
N LEU A 18 11.73 -28.97 15.86
CA LEU A 18 11.81 -28.35 17.19
C LEU A 18 13.21 -28.49 17.79
N MET A 19 13.66 -27.38 18.37
CA MET A 19 14.35 -27.28 19.68
C MET A 19 15.07 -28.54 20.20
N GLY A 20 16.41 -28.52 20.23
CA GLY A 20 17.23 -29.59 20.82
C GLY A 20 18.36 -29.06 21.69
N CYS A 21 18.24 -29.23 23.01
CA CYS A 21 19.27 -29.05 24.05
C CYS A 21 18.88 -29.92 25.26
N THR A 22 19.79 -30.57 26.00
CA THR A 22 21.25 -30.75 25.85
C THR A 22 21.56 -32.21 25.40
N ASP A 23 22.62 -32.98 25.70
CA ASP A 23 23.78 -32.88 26.60
C ASP A 23 24.90 -33.90 26.20
N THR A 24 25.93 -34.03 27.03
CA THR A 24 26.93 -35.13 27.08
C THR A 24 27.90 -35.29 25.90
N GLY A 25 28.86 -34.37 25.88
CA GLY A 25 30.30 -34.49 25.50
C GLY A 25 30.85 -35.70 24.72
N GLY A 26 31.64 -35.39 23.68
CA GLY A 26 32.45 -36.34 22.91
C GLY A 26 33.48 -35.66 22.00
N VAL A 27 34.66 -35.37 22.56
CA VAL A 27 35.95 -34.92 21.95
C VAL A 27 36.02 -34.79 20.40
N ALA A 28 36.14 -33.54 19.95
CA ALA A 28 36.85 -32.99 18.77
C ALA A 28 37.13 -33.82 17.50
N ASP A 29 36.82 -33.23 16.34
CA ASP A 29 37.83 -32.97 15.29
C ASP A 29 37.49 -31.68 14.48
N ASP A 30 38.37 -31.30 13.56
CA ASP A 30 38.46 -30.03 12.81
C ASP A 30 37.16 -29.31 12.39
N SER A 31 37.10 -28.01 12.67
CA SER A 31 36.37 -27.03 11.85
C SER A 31 36.94 -25.61 12.04
N ALA A 32 37.12 -24.89 10.94
CA ALA A 32 37.74 -23.57 10.94
C ALA A 32 36.93 -22.55 11.74
N ALA A 33 37.62 -21.77 12.58
CA ALA A 33 37.04 -20.65 13.33
C ALA A 33 36.71 -19.47 12.42
N THR A 34 35.65 -19.60 11.63
CA THR A 34 35.06 -18.47 10.89
C THR A 34 34.47 -17.50 11.90
N THR A 35 35.20 -16.42 12.17
CA THR A 35 34.70 -15.28 12.93
C THR A 35 33.51 -14.67 12.19
N THR A 36 32.30 -15.06 12.57
CA THR A 36 31.07 -14.39 12.13
C THR A 36 31.04 -13.01 12.77
N THR A 37 31.71 -12.05 12.14
CA THR A 37 31.59 -10.64 12.48
C THR A 37 30.13 -10.25 12.29
N THR A 38 29.42 -10.02 13.39
CA THR A 38 28.07 -9.45 13.37
C THR A 38 28.15 -8.00 12.94
N THR A 39 28.29 -7.79 11.63
CA THR A 39 28.28 -6.48 11.00
C THR A 39 26.85 -5.96 10.98
N THR A 40 26.41 -5.44 12.13
CA THR A 40 25.21 -4.60 12.26
C THR A 40 25.48 -3.26 11.59
N ASN A 41 25.60 -3.25 10.26
CA ASN A 41 25.63 -2.04 9.47
C ASN A 41 24.20 -1.55 9.27
N THR A 42 23.76 -0.75 10.24
CA THR A 42 22.49 -0.03 10.19
C THR A 42 22.52 1.04 9.10
N ILE A 43 22.22 0.65 7.86
CA ILE A 43 21.55 1.52 6.89
C ILE A 43 20.41 0.70 6.28
N THR A 44 19.23 0.79 6.88
CA THR A 44 18.00 0.56 6.12
C THR A 44 17.86 1.75 5.17
N THR A 45 18.38 1.59 3.94
CA THR A 45 18.13 2.57 2.87
C THR A 45 16.63 2.77 2.78
N GLU A 46 16.17 4.00 2.92
CA GLU A 46 14.75 4.32 2.80
C GLU A 46 14.34 3.96 1.37
N CYS A 47 13.59 2.86 1.28
CA CYS A 47 13.34 2.18 0.04
C CYS A 47 12.09 2.80 -0.55
N HIS A 48 12.25 3.63 -1.57
CA HIS A 48 11.17 4.29 -2.28
C HIS A 48 11.08 3.74 -3.70
N ASP A 49 9.89 3.33 -4.12
CA ASP A 49 9.65 2.63 -5.39
C ASP A 49 8.99 3.54 -6.44
N PHE A 50 8.23 4.53 -5.99
CA PHE A 50 7.70 5.62 -6.81
C PHE A 50 7.27 6.81 -5.92
N GLY A 51 6.99 7.95 -6.56
CA GLY A 51 6.35 9.10 -5.94
C GLY A 51 5.21 9.66 -6.79
N PHE A 52 4.34 10.44 -6.15
CA PHE A 52 3.31 11.25 -6.83
C PHE A 52 3.41 12.71 -6.41
N ASP A 53 3.48 13.60 -7.39
CA ASP A 53 3.27 15.04 -7.18
C ASP A 53 1.79 15.39 -7.20
N LEU A 54 1.40 16.36 -6.39
CA LEU A 54 0.01 16.75 -6.15
C LEU A 54 -0.32 18.11 -6.78
N VAL A 55 -0.61 18.09 -8.08
CA VAL A 55 -0.85 19.30 -8.88
C VAL A 55 -2.31 19.75 -8.75
N ASP A 56 -2.53 21.01 -8.35
CA ASP A 56 -3.88 21.59 -8.27
C ASP A 56 -4.58 21.61 -9.64
N LEU A 57 -5.88 21.31 -9.63
CA LEU A 57 -6.77 21.49 -10.77
C LEU A 57 -7.48 22.83 -10.66
N THR A 58 -7.56 23.56 -11.78
CA THR A 58 -8.50 24.68 -11.92
C THR A 58 -9.94 24.21 -11.84
N SER A 59 -10.88 25.13 -11.54
CA SER A 59 -12.31 24.80 -11.46
C SER A 59 -12.81 24.06 -12.72
N SER A 60 -12.40 24.53 -13.91
CA SER A 60 -12.70 23.91 -15.20
C SER A 60 -12.06 22.53 -15.39
N GLU A 61 -10.81 22.32 -14.95
CA GLU A 61 -10.20 20.99 -14.98
C GLU A 61 -10.86 20.01 -13.99
N SER A 62 -11.49 20.51 -12.93
CA SER A 62 -12.22 19.70 -11.95
C SER A 62 -13.66 19.37 -12.36
N GLU A 63 -14.16 19.88 -13.49
CA GLU A 63 -15.53 19.59 -13.94
C GLU A 63 -15.74 18.07 -14.19
N GLY A 64 -16.84 17.54 -13.66
CA GLY A 64 -17.14 16.11 -13.65
C GLY A 64 -16.50 15.30 -12.52
N LEU A 65 -15.46 15.81 -11.85
CA LEU A 65 -14.90 15.14 -10.66
C LEU A 65 -15.93 15.17 -9.53
N THR A 66 -16.38 13.98 -9.12
CA THR A 66 -17.39 13.84 -8.06
C THR A 66 -16.72 13.35 -6.78
N ALA A 67 -16.53 14.27 -5.83
CA ALA A 67 -16.16 13.92 -4.45
C ALA A 67 -17.18 12.95 -3.84
N PRO A 68 -16.79 11.96 -3.02
CA PRO A 68 -17.74 11.06 -2.38
C PRO A 68 -18.80 11.81 -1.57
N ALA A 69 -20.06 11.44 -1.78
CA ALA A 69 -21.19 11.98 -1.03
C ALA A 69 -21.21 11.50 0.43
N ASP A 70 -20.64 10.33 0.69
CA ASP A 70 -20.52 9.73 2.00
C ASP A 70 -19.42 10.44 2.83
N PRO A 71 -19.73 11.03 4.00
CA PRO A 71 -18.72 11.62 4.87
C PRO A 71 -17.73 10.58 5.43
N ASP A 72 -18.13 9.32 5.57
CA ASP A 72 -17.24 8.25 6.03
C ASP A 72 -16.20 7.89 4.97
N CYS A 73 -16.40 8.26 3.70
CA CYS A 73 -15.37 8.23 2.66
C CYS A 73 -14.40 9.43 2.70
N PHE A 74 -14.18 10.04 3.87
CA PHE A 74 -13.09 11.00 4.10
C PHE A 74 -12.17 10.55 5.24
N TYR A 75 -10.93 11.02 5.19
CA TYR A 75 -9.94 10.93 6.27
C TYR A 75 -9.51 12.35 6.68
N SER A 76 -9.21 12.59 7.95
CA SER A 76 -8.58 13.85 8.36
C SER A 76 -7.14 13.93 7.84
N VAL A 77 -6.71 15.12 7.45
CA VAL A 77 -5.33 15.38 6.99
C VAL A 77 -4.35 15.26 8.17
N THR A 78 -3.15 14.77 7.89
CA THR A 78 -2.09 14.47 8.87
C THR A 78 -0.70 14.98 8.45
N ILE A 79 -0.59 15.59 7.27
CA ILE A 79 0.65 16.12 6.71
C ILE A 79 0.64 17.64 6.97
N ASP A 80 1.61 18.14 7.73
CA ASP A 80 1.62 19.53 8.21
C ASP A 80 1.53 20.56 7.08
N ALA A 81 2.27 20.37 5.98
CA ALA A 81 2.21 21.25 4.80
C ALA A 81 0.82 21.34 4.13
N LEU A 82 -0.06 20.35 4.35
CA LEU A 82 -1.45 20.37 3.90
C LEU A 82 -2.38 20.99 4.95
N LEU A 83 -2.08 20.83 6.24
CA LEU A 83 -2.78 21.51 7.34
C LEU A 83 -2.54 23.02 7.30
N ASP A 84 -1.30 23.46 7.06
CA ASP A 84 -0.92 24.87 6.87
C ASP A 84 -1.61 25.50 5.65
N ALA A 85 -1.90 24.70 4.62
CA ALA A 85 -2.72 25.10 3.46
C ALA A 85 -4.24 25.13 3.75
N GLY A 86 -4.66 24.89 5.00
CA GLY A 86 -6.04 24.91 5.47
C GLY A 86 -6.87 23.69 5.07
N LEU A 87 -6.23 22.59 4.67
CA LEU A 87 -6.90 21.36 4.21
C LEU A 87 -7.16 20.45 5.41
N MET A 88 -8.43 20.29 5.78
CA MET A 88 -8.83 19.62 7.04
C MET A 88 -9.06 18.12 6.86
N ASN A 89 -9.72 17.73 5.76
CA ASN A 89 -10.02 16.33 5.44
C ASN A 89 -9.77 16.08 3.95
N TYR A 90 -9.50 14.84 3.57
CA TYR A 90 -9.22 14.42 2.21
C TYR A 90 -9.88 13.09 1.85
N SER A 91 -10.04 12.87 0.55
CA SER A 91 -10.59 11.65 -0.06
C SER A 91 -9.84 11.36 -1.35
N TRP A 92 -9.75 10.09 -1.73
CA TRP A 92 -9.32 9.69 -3.06
C TRP A 92 -10.50 9.65 -4.05
N ILE A 93 -10.28 10.05 -5.29
CA ILE A 93 -11.18 9.86 -6.43
C ILE A 93 -10.42 8.99 -7.43
N PRO A 94 -10.78 7.70 -7.59
CA PRO A 94 -10.10 6.81 -8.50
C PRO A 94 -10.46 7.11 -9.97
N HIS A 95 -9.65 6.62 -10.90
CA HIS A 95 -9.72 7.02 -12.31
C HIS A 95 -11.08 6.76 -12.98
N SER A 96 -11.81 5.69 -12.62
CA SER A 96 -13.16 5.40 -13.11
C SER A 96 -14.23 6.42 -12.69
N LYS A 97 -13.95 7.24 -11.68
CA LYS A 97 -14.77 8.35 -11.18
C LYS A 97 -14.14 9.72 -11.49
N SER A 98 -13.12 9.74 -12.35
CA SER A 98 -12.31 10.91 -12.70
C SER A 98 -12.61 11.41 -14.13
N ASN A 99 -11.82 12.37 -14.60
CA ASN A 99 -11.91 12.95 -15.95
C ASN A 99 -10.56 12.95 -16.69
N GLU A 100 -10.54 13.46 -17.92
CA GLU A 100 -9.34 13.53 -18.77
C GLU A 100 -8.20 14.38 -18.20
N ASN A 101 -8.49 15.33 -17.31
CA ASN A 101 -7.48 16.15 -16.65
C ASN A 101 -6.77 15.40 -15.52
N ALA A 102 -7.38 14.36 -14.96
CA ALA A 102 -6.85 13.53 -13.89
C ALA A 102 -6.97 12.01 -14.20
N PRO A 103 -6.32 11.49 -15.26
CA PRO A 103 -6.54 10.15 -15.81
C PRO A 103 -6.01 9.01 -14.92
N SER A 104 -5.26 9.32 -13.86
CA SER A 104 -4.80 8.38 -12.83
C SER A 104 -5.55 8.55 -11.51
N GLY A 105 -6.60 9.38 -11.48
CA GLY A 105 -7.32 9.79 -10.28
C GLY A 105 -6.79 11.10 -9.67
N ALA A 106 -7.48 11.57 -8.63
CA ALA A 106 -7.19 12.81 -7.93
C ALA A 106 -7.53 12.69 -6.44
N PHE A 107 -6.82 13.44 -5.59
CA PHE A 107 -7.27 13.71 -4.24
C PHE A 107 -8.23 14.90 -4.23
N VAL A 108 -9.29 14.82 -3.42
CA VAL A 108 -10.15 15.96 -3.09
C VAL A 108 -10.04 16.30 -1.61
N TYR A 109 -9.74 17.57 -1.33
CA TYR A 109 -9.55 18.11 0.00
C TYR A 109 -10.71 19.03 0.38
N LYS A 110 -11.24 18.88 1.60
CA LYS A 110 -12.20 19.79 2.24
C LYS A 110 -11.44 20.78 3.11
N LYS A 111 -11.56 22.07 2.78
CA LYS A 111 -11.09 23.18 3.62
C LYS A 111 -12.03 23.45 4.80
N ALA A 112 -11.57 24.23 5.77
CA ALA A 112 -12.34 24.58 6.97
C ALA A 112 -13.62 25.40 6.69
N ASP A 113 -13.70 26.08 5.54
CA ASP A 113 -14.88 26.79 5.04
C ASP A 113 -15.87 25.90 4.26
N GLY A 114 -15.54 24.62 4.07
CA GLY A 114 -16.30 23.67 3.25
C GLY A 114 -15.92 23.68 1.76
N THR A 115 -15.03 24.57 1.32
CA THR A 115 -14.57 24.61 -0.08
C THR A 115 -13.78 23.36 -0.44
N LEU A 116 -14.00 22.83 -1.65
CA LEU A 116 -13.25 21.70 -2.19
C LEU A 116 -12.03 22.17 -3.00
N LEU A 117 -10.91 21.48 -2.84
CA LEU A 117 -9.72 21.61 -3.68
C LEU A 117 -9.36 20.24 -4.26
N TYR A 118 -9.21 20.15 -5.57
CA TYR A 118 -8.84 18.92 -6.27
C TYR A 118 -7.37 18.97 -6.70
N LYS A 119 -6.61 17.91 -6.39
CA LYS A 119 -5.22 17.75 -6.79
C LYS A 119 -5.05 16.44 -7.57
N LYS A 120 -4.65 16.50 -8.84
CA LYS A 120 -4.31 15.30 -9.63
C LYS A 120 -2.96 14.74 -9.19
N ILE A 121 -2.80 13.43 -9.27
CA ILE A 121 -1.46 12.82 -9.14
C ILE A 121 -0.71 12.91 -10.46
N VAL A 122 0.60 13.17 -10.38
CA VAL A 122 1.55 13.05 -11.49
C VAL A 122 2.68 12.13 -11.04
N SER A 123 2.99 11.09 -11.81
CA SER A 123 4.08 10.15 -11.49
C SER A 123 5.43 10.84 -11.49
N ASN A 124 6.09 10.89 -10.34
CA ASN A 124 7.43 11.42 -10.17
C ASN A 124 8.36 10.30 -9.67
N PRO A 125 9.42 9.91 -10.42
CA PRO A 125 10.37 8.88 -10.01
C PRO A 125 11.47 9.40 -9.07
N SER A 126 11.44 10.67 -8.70
CA SER A 126 12.43 11.33 -7.83
C SER A 126 12.06 11.21 -6.34
N SER A 127 13.05 11.41 -5.48
CA SER A 127 12.92 11.37 -4.01
C SER A 127 12.42 12.68 -3.39
N ASP A 128 11.97 13.65 -4.20
CA ASP A 128 11.39 14.93 -3.77
C ASP A 128 9.88 15.03 -4.06
N ALA A 129 9.25 13.91 -4.44
CA ALA A 129 7.83 13.85 -4.78
C ALA A 129 6.91 14.14 -3.58
N ALA A 130 5.82 14.90 -3.81
CA ALA A 130 4.92 15.35 -2.75
C ALA A 130 4.25 14.23 -1.92
N LEU A 131 4.08 13.04 -2.49
CA LEU A 131 3.81 11.78 -1.79
C LEU A 131 4.85 10.74 -2.23
N GLN A 132 5.79 10.42 -1.36
CA GLN A 132 6.87 9.47 -1.64
C GLN A 132 6.51 8.09 -1.08
N PHE A 133 6.43 7.05 -1.91
CA PHE A 133 5.90 5.75 -1.49
C PHE A 133 7.00 4.74 -1.17
N SER A 134 6.80 3.98 -0.08
CA SER A 134 7.66 2.88 0.30
C SER A 134 7.72 1.81 -0.80
N CYS A 135 8.80 1.04 -0.79
CA CYS A 135 8.87 -0.25 -1.48
C CYS A 135 7.76 -1.20 -1.02
N GLN A 136 7.41 -2.11 -1.92
CA GLN A 136 6.30 -3.05 -1.78
C GLN A 136 6.45 -3.94 -0.53
N LYS A 137 5.51 -3.82 0.42
CA LYS A 137 5.39 -4.68 1.61
C LYS A 137 4.23 -5.66 1.45
N PRO A 138 4.30 -6.91 1.91
CA PRO A 138 3.12 -7.76 2.05
C PRO A 138 2.11 -7.13 3.02
N LEU A 139 0.82 -7.12 2.69
CA LEU A 139 -0.20 -6.60 3.61
C LEU A 139 -0.51 -7.62 4.71
N VAL A 140 -0.36 -7.23 5.98
CA VAL A 140 -0.63 -8.07 7.16
C VAL A 140 -1.74 -7.45 8.01
N LEU A 141 -2.84 -8.17 8.18
CA LEU A 141 -4.00 -7.75 8.96
C LEU A 141 -3.98 -8.40 10.35
N GLU A 142 -3.15 -7.85 11.25
CA GLU A 142 -2.96 -8.38 12.60
C GLU A 142 -4.14 -8.14 13.54
N THR A 143 -5.03 -7.20 13.21
CA THR A 143 -6.13 -6.75 14.08
C THR A 143 -7.46 -6.65 13.34
N VAL A 144 -8.56 -6.71 14.10
CA VAL A 144 -9.91 -6.39 13.59
C VAL A 144 -9.94 -4.96 13.05
N GLN A 145 -9.31 -4.01 13.75
CA GLN A 145 -9.21 -2.61 13.32
C GLN A 145 -8.53 -2.46 11.94
N HIS A 146 -7.41 -3.15 11.68
CA HIS A 146 -6.79 -3.11 10.34
C HIS A 146 -7.73 -3.68 9.25
N THR A 147 -8.59 -4.66 9.61
CA THR A 147 -9.58 -5.23 8.70
C THR A 147 -10.72 -4.24 8.42
N GLU A 148 -11.17 -3.49 9.43
CA GLU A 148 -12.16 -2.41 9.30
C GLU A 148 -11.60 -1.22 8.49
N GLU A 149 -10.36 -0.82 8.76
CA GLU A 149 -9.64 0.25 8.05
C GLU A 149 -9.42 -0.11 6.55
N LEU A 150 -9.10 -1.38 6.25
CA LEU A 150 -9.07 -1.90 4.88
C LEU A 150 -10.46 -1.97 4.25
N SER A 151 -11.49 -2.36 5.00
CA SER A 151 -12.88 -2.44 4.53
C SER A 151 -13.41 -1.07 4.10
N LYS A 152 -13.17 -0.03 4.92
CA LYS A 152 -13.44 1.37 4.56
C LYS A 152 -12.68 1.77 3.28
N GLY A 153 -11.38 1.49 3.21
CA GLY A 153 -10.57 1.89 2.06
C GLY A 153 -11.02 1.22 0.75
N THR A 154 -11.30 -0.08 0.80
CA THR A 154 -11.78 -0.85 -0.36
C THR A 154 -13.23 -0.57 -0.73
N GLY A 155 -14.11 -0.22 0.21
CA GLY A 155 -15.48 0.20 -0.07
C GLY A 155 -15.60 1.58 -0.73
N CYS A 156 -14.76 2.54 -0.33
CA CYS A 156 -14.80 3.91 -0.84
C CYS A 156 -13.95 4.12 -2.12
N PHE A 157 -12.73 3.56 -2.14
CA PHE A 157 -11.62 4.05 -2.97
C PHE A 157 -11.02 2.99 -3.92
N ASN A 158 -11.66 1.83 -4.09
CA ASN A 158 -11.12 0.79 -4.97
C ASN A 158 -11.32 1.06 -6.47
N ASP A 159 -10.40 0.53 -7.29
CA ASP A 159 -10.49 0.53 -8.75
C ASP A 159 -9.50 -0.46 -9.38
N THR A 160 -9.56 -0.61 -10.71
CA THR A 160 -8.49 -1.18 -11.53
C THR A 160 -7.34 -0.18 -11.71
N VAL A 161 -6.13 -0.68 -11.97
CA VAL A 161 -4.92 0.16 -12.09
C VAL A 161 -4.76 0.69 -13.53
N SER A 162 -4.83 2.01 -13.71
CA SER A 162 -4.71 2.68 -15.02
C SER A 162 -3.27 3.06 -15.44
N LEU A 163 -2.31 3.02 -14.50
CA LEU A 163 -0.90 3.34 -14.77
C LEU A 163 -0.20 2.19 -15.51
N ALA A 164 0.43 2.52 -16.64
CA ALA A 164 1.03 1.55 -17.57
C ALA A 164 2.56 1.38 -17.43
N SER A 165 3.18 1.98 -16.41
CA SER A 165 4.61 1.81 -16.08
C SER A 165 4.83 0.78 -14.97
N LYS A 166 6.08 0.40 -14.70
CA LYS A 166 6.45 -0.25 -13.44
C LYS A 166 6.29 0.75 -12.27
N PRO A 167 5.98 0.27 -11.04
CA PRO A 167 5.61 -1.11 -10.70
C PRO A 167 4.20 -1.50 -11.18
N PHE A 168 3.33 -0.51 -11.43
CA PHE A 168 1.88 -0.63 -11.65
C PHE A 168 1.41 -1.69 -12.67
N VAL A 169 2.19 -2.00 -13.71
CA VAL A 169 1.90 -3.10 -14.64
C VAL A 169 1.74 -4.46 -13.96
N ASP A 170 2.29 -4.66 -12.75
CA ASP A 170 2.19 -5.89 -11.96
C ASP A 170 0.94 -5.95 -11.07
N TYR A 171 0.13 -4.89 -11.01
CA TYR A 171 -1.06 -4.81 -10.15
C TYR A 171 -2.37 -4.82 -10.95
N SER A 172 -3.38 -5.56 -10.51
CA SER A 172 -4.70 -5.63 -11.16
C SER A 172 -5.64 -4.53 -10.69
N THR A 173 -5.70 -4.35 -9.38
CA THR A 173 -6.61 -3.47 -8.66
C THR A 173 -5.87 -2.81 -7.51
N PHE A 174 -6.42 -1.69 -7.05
CA PHE A 174 -5.88 -0.95 -5.90
C PHE A 174 -7.01 -0.36 -5.06
N ALA A 175 -6.67 0.07 -3.84
CA ALA A 175 -7.47 0.96 -3.02
C ALA A 175 -6.55 1.89 -2.22
N TRP A 176 -6.93 3.16 -2.05
CA TRP A 176 -6.33 4.00 -1.03
C TRP A 176 -6.79 3.54 0.36
N VAL A 177 -5.88 3.45 1.31
CA VAL A 177 -6.16 3.08 2.70
C VAL A 177 -5.41 4.03 3.65
N ARG A 178 -5.91 4.13 4.89
CA ARG A 178 -5.17 4.75 5.99
C ARG A 178 -5.37 3.89 7.23
N PHE A 179 -4.33 3.16 7.62
CA PHE A 179 -4.29 2.41 8.87
C PHE A 179 -3.92 3.35 10.03
N SER A 180 -4.31 2.98 11.25
CA SER A 180 -3.88 3.70 12.47
C SER A 180 -2.35 3.76 12.64
N THR A 181 -1.64 2.72 12.16
CA THR A 181 -0.17 2.63 12.11
C THR A 181 0.47 3.40 10.94
N MET A 182 -0.32 3.82 9.95
CA MET A 182 0.14 4.48 8.72
C MET A 182 -0.60 5.83 8.56
N PRO A 183 -0.27 6.85 9.37
CA PRO A 183 -1.10 8.04 9.53
C PRO A 183 -1.19 8.92 8.27
N ALA A 184 -0.21 8.88 7.38
CA ALA A 184 -0.23 9.59 6.09
C ALA A 184 -1.13 8.93 5.03
N GLY A 185 -1.46 7.64 5.20
CA GLY A 185 -2.15 6.84 4.20
C GLY A 185 -1.18 6.11 3.24
N GLY A 186 -1.75 5.38 2.28
CA GLY A 186 -1.01 4.57 1.32
C GLY A 186 -1.93 3.81 0.37
N PHE A 187 -1.34 3.15 -0.62
CA PHE A 187 -2.08 2.32 -1.58
C PHE A 187 -1.88 0.83 -1.29
N VAL A 188 -2.99 0.10 -1.14
CA VAL A 188 -3.00 -1.37 -1.20
C VAL A 188 -3.26 -1.79 -2.64
N TYR A 189 -2.44 -2.69 -3.17
CA TYR A 189 -2.56 -3.25 -4.52
C TYR A 189 -2.76 -4.76 -4.46
N GLN A 190 -3.42 -5.32 -5.48
CA GLN A 190 -3.48 -6.76 -5.72
C GLN A 190 -2.52 -7.17 -6.85
N LEU A 191 -1.68 -8.18 -6.60
CA LEU A 191 -0.71 -8.70 -7.57
C LEU A 191 -1.37 -9.53 -8.69
N LYS A 192 -1.08 -9.19 -9.95
CA LYS A 192 -1.43 -9.99 -11.14
C LYS A 192 -0.69 -11.33 -11.10
N GLY A 193 -1.42 -12.41 -10.85
CA GLY A 193 -0.91 -13.79 -10.91
C GLY A 193 -1.06 -14.54 -9.59
N THR A 194 -0.61 -13.96 -8.46
CA THR A 194 -0.80 -14.56 -7.12
C THR A 194 -2.11 -14.14 -6.47
N GLY A 195 -2.68 -12.99 -6.86
CA GLY A 195 -3.85 -12.40 -6.20
C GLY A 195 -3.58 -11.88 -4.78
N ALA A 196 -2.33 -11.95 -4.31
CA ALA A 196 -1.94 -11.49 -2.98
C ALA A 196 -1.98 -9.96 -2.87
N LEU A 197 -2.25 -9.47 -1.65
CA LEU A 197 -2.29 -8.04 -1.35
C LEU A 197 -0.93 -7.53 -0.86
N VAL A 198 -0.53 -6.38 -1.37
CA VAL A 198 0.67 -5.65 -0.99
C VAL A 198 0.32 -4.19 -0.68
N VAL A 199 1.14 -3.52 0.11
CA VAL A 199 0.97 -2.12 0.48
C VAL A 199 2.21 -1.30 0.13
N HIS A 200 1.97 -0.08 -0.36
CA HIS A 200 2.94 0.98 -0.51
C HIS A 200 2.49 2.14 0.36
N GLU A 201 3.28 2.44 1.38
CA GLU A 201 2.94 3.39 2.44
C GLU A 201 3.51 4.77 2.06
N VAL A 202 2.82 5.87 2.37
CA VAL A 202 3.42 7.20 2.24
C VAL A 202 4.49 7.37 3.32
N SER A 203 5.70 7.70 2.88
CA SER A 203 6.85 7.99 3.74
C SER A 203 6.60 9.31 4.49
N SER A 204 6.99 9.37 5.76
CA SER A 204 6.72 10.48 6.69
C SER A 204 7.98 11.21 7.11
#